data_AF-A0A2G6IEH4-F1
#
_entry.id   AF-A0A2G6IEH4-F1
#
_cell.length_a   1.000
_cell.length_b   1.000
_cell.length_c   1.000
_cell.angle_alpha   90.00
_cell.angle_beta   90.00
_cell.angle_gamma   90.00
#
_symmetry.space_group_name_H-M   'P 1'
#
loop_
_entity.id
_entity.type
_entity.pdbx_description
1 polymer ?
#
loop_
_entity_poly.entity_id
_entity_poly.type
_entity_poly.pdbx_seq_one_letter_code
_entity_poly.pdbx_strand_id
1 'polypeptide(L)'
;MNYVWTNTESLLIHFISGLLDIDNDKAVVIFLTVSTFRARIDLVERLVKLPGTPTKLQSDVLELTSSFKQLSATRNKYNHCIYAFDPDGGNPRTILMRISDRKTGIKFGAESAINQETVEAVQSSINQISALNTRIWAQLISSGFVRADER
;
A
#
# COMPACT_ATOMS: atom_id res chain seq x y z
N MET A 1 6.19 -8.43 -1.84
CA MET A 1 5.00 -7.57 -1.62
C MET A 1 5.26 -6.42 -0.64
N ASN A 2 5.74 -6.68 0.58
CA ASN A 2 5.99 -5.61 1.58
C ASN A 2 6.98 -4.53 1.11
N TYR A 3 8.09 -4.92 0.47
CA TYR A 3 9.04 -3.96 -0.08
C TYR A 3 8.39 -2.98 -1.09
N VAL A 4 7.66 -3.52 -2.08
CA VAL A 4 6.98 -2.72 -3.10
C VAL A 4 5.92 -1.81 -2.47
N TRP A 5 5.21 -2.31 -1.45
CA TRP A 5 4.27 -1.52 -0.67
C TRP A 5 4.94 -0.35 0.05
N THR A 6 5.95 -0.60 0.89
CA THR A 6 6.65 0.44 1.66
C THR A 6 7.29 1.48 0.74
N ASN A 7 7.89 1.06 -0.37
CA ASN A 7 8.43 1.96 -1.38
C ASN A 7 7.37 2.84 -2.04
N THR A 8 6.15 2.32 -2.21
CA THR A 8 5.04 3.10 -2.77
C THR A 8 4.45 4.03 -1.73
N GLU A 9 4.41 3.61 -0.46
CA GLU A 9 3.91 4.41 0.65
C GLU A 9 4.83 5.60 0.96
N SER A 10 6.15 5.44 0.85
CA SER A 10 7.10 6.55 1.03
C SER A 10 6.89 7.69 0.03
N LEU A 11 6.30 7.43 -1.15
CA LEU A 11 5.98 8.50 -2.10
C LEU A 11 4.94 9.50 -1.56
N LEU A 12 4.19 9.15 -0.51
CA LEU A 12 3.31 10.10 0.17
C LEU A 12 4.08 11.28 0.79
N ILE A 13 5.38 11.11 1.09
CA ILE A 13 6.24 12.21 1.55
C ILE A 13 6.25 13.35 0.53
N HIS A 14 6.32 13.04 -0.76
CA HIS A 14 6.34 14.05 -1.83
C HIS A 14 4.99 14.75 -2.02
N PHE A 15 3.89 14.05 -1.77
CA PHE A 15 2.58 14.71 -1.72
C PHE A 15 2.48 15.65 -0.51
N ILE A 16 3.00 15.24 0.65
CA ILE A 16 3.00 16.08 1.85
C ILE A 16 3.87 17.33 1.63
N SER A 17 5.08 17.19 1.08
CA SER A 17 5.96 18.32 0.80
C SER A 17 5.35 19.28 -0.23
N GLY A 18 4.87 18.75 -1.35
CA GLY A 18 4.29 19.54 -2.43
C GLY A 18 2.99 20.25 -2.05
N LEU A 19 2.10 19.61 -1.27
CA LEU A 19 0.82 20.21 -0.86
C LEU A 19 0.97 21.21 0.29
N LEU A 20 2.01 21.10 1.10
CA LEU A 20 2.29 22.04 2.20
C LEU A 20 3.31 23.13 1.82
N ASP A 21 3.93 23.03 0.65
CA ASP A 21 5.02 23.90 0.20
C ASP A 21 6.18 23.92 1.22
N ILE A 22 6.66 22.73 1.59
CA ILE A 22 7.76 22.53 2.55
C ILE A 22 8.84 21.61 1.98
N ASP A 23 10.04 21.69 2.55
CA ASP A 23 11.15 20.80 2.22
C ASP A 23 10.82 19.33 2.55
N ASN A 24 11.41 18.40 1.78
CA ASN A 24 11.21 16.96 1.97
C ASN A 24 11.57 16.50 3.39
N ASP A 25 12.61 17.06 4.03
CA ASP A 25 13.00 16.72 5.40
C ASP A 25 11.88 16.99 6.42
N LYS A 26 11.15 18.11 6.26
CA LYS A 26 10.00 18.44 7.11
C LYS A 26 8.83 17.50 6.83
N ALA A 27 8.59 17.16 5.57
CA ALA A 27 7.57 16.19 5.19
C ALA A 27 7.87 14.78 5.73
N VAL A 28 9.15 14.36 5.78
CA VAL A 28 9.59 13.11 6.40
C VAL A 28 9.20 13.08 7.88
N VAL A 29 9.45 14.17 8.63
CA VAL A 29 9.07 14.25 10.05
C VAL A 29 7.55 14.07 10.24
N ILE A 30 6.74 14.71 9.39
CA ILE A 30 5.28 14.55 9.43
C ILE A 30 4.89 13.10 9.10
N PHE A 31 5.47 12.51 8.06
CA PHE A 31 5.20 11.13 7.64
C PHE A 31 5.55 10.10 8.73
N LEU A 32 6.67 10.31 9.44
CA LEU A 32 7.08 9.46 10.57
C LEU A 32 6.17 9.65 11.80
N THR A 33 5.62 10.86 11.99
CA THR A 33 4.69 11.15 13.09
C THR A 33 3.32 10.50 12.88
N VAL A 34 2.86 10.42 11.63
CA VAL A 34 1.61 9.73 11.29
C VAL A 34 1.86 8.22 11.19
N SER A 35 1.52 7.49 12.25
CA SER A 35 1.95 6.10 12.46
C SER A 35 1.21 5.04 11.64
N THR A 36 0.11 5.39 10.96
CA THR A 36 -0.68 4.41 10.19
C THR A 36 -0.84 4.83 8.74
N PHE A 37 -0.80 3.86 7.84
CA PHE A 37 -1.07 4.05 6.41
C PHE A 37 -2.39 4.81 6.18
N ARG A 38 -3.45 4.42 6.89
CA ARG A 38 -4.76 5.07 6.77
C ARG A 38 -4.69 6.55 7.10
N ALA A 39 -4.06 6.91 8.22
CA ALA A 39 -3.92 8.30 8.61
C ALA A 39 -3.03 9.09 7.64
N ARG A 40 -1.99 8.47 7.04
CA ARG A 40 -1.15 9.10 6.01
C ARG A 40 -1.94 9.41 4.75
N ILE A 41 -2.78 8.47 4.30
CA ILE A 41 -3.69 8.68 3.18
C ILE A 41 -4.70 9.79 3.52
N ASP A 42 -5.35 9.71 4.68
CA ASP A 42 -6.34 10.71 5.09
C ASP A 42 -5.72 12.11 5.19
N LEU A 43 -4.45 12.23 5.62
CA LEU A 43 -3.71 13.48 5.60
C LEU A 43 -3.59 14.04 4.19
N VAL A 44 -3.07 13.26 3.23
CA VAL A 44 -2.93 13.69 1.83
C VAL A 44 -4.28 14.07 1.21
N GLU A 45 -5.33 13.26 1.44
CA GLU A 45 -6.68 13.55 0.94
C GLU A 45 -7.28 14.82 1.54
N ARG A 46 -6.93 15.18 2.78
CA ARG A 46 -7.37 16.43 3.40
C ARG A 46 -6.58 17.63 2.87
N LEU A 47 -5.25 17.49 2.73
CA LEU A 47 -4.39 18.54 2.19
C LEU A 47 -4.81 18.92 0.76
N VAL A 48 -5.07 17.95 -0.11
CA VAL A 48 -5.46 18.21 -1.50
C VAL A 48 -6.86 18.85 -1.64
N LYS A 49 -7.68 18.79 -0.58
CA LYS A 49 -9.00 19.43 -0.52
C LYS A 49 -8.95 20.87 -0.01
N LEU A 50 -7.79 21.37 0.42
CA LEU A 50 -7.65 22.75 0.87
C LEU A 50 -7.85 23.73 -0.31
N PRO A 51 -8.38 24.94 -0.03
CA PRO A 51 -8.50 25.99 -1.03
C PRO A 51 -7.17 26.29 -1.70
N GLY A 52 -7.18 26.57 -3.01
CA GLY A 52 -5.98 26.84 -3.80
C GLY A 52 -5.43 25.64 -4.56
N THR A 53 -5.89 24.42 -4.26
CA THR A 53 -5.51 23.24 -5.03
C THR A 53 -6.30 23.17 -6.35
N PRO A 54 -5.64 23.02 -7.52
CA PRO A 54 -6.35 22.87 -8.80
C PRO A 54 -7.27 21.64 -8.80
N THR A 55 -8.50 21.79 -9.32
CA THR A 55 -9.52 20.71 -9.34
C THR A 55 -9.01 19.42 -10.00
N LYS A 56 -8.17 19.55 -11.03
CA LYS A 56 -7.55 18.39 -11.70
C LYS A 56 -6.62 17.63 -10.74
N LEU A 57 -5.69 18.35 -10.09
CA LEU A 57 -4.77 17.76 -9.10
C LEU A 57 -5.54 17.09 -7.97
N GLN A 58 -6.61 17.73 -7.50
CA GLN A 58 -7.50 17.17 -6.49
C GLN A 58 -8.13 15.85 -6.93
N SER A 59 -8.72 15.80 -8.12
CA SER A 59 -9.33 14.59 -8.67
C SER A 59 -8.29 13.47 -8.82
N ASP A 60 -7.14 13.77 -9.42
CA ASP A 60 -6.09 12.78 -9.71
C ASP A 60 -5.53 12.17 -8.41
N VAL A 61 -5.24 12.98 -7.40
CA VAL A 61 -4.73 12.50 -6.10
C VAL A 61 -5.78 11.64 -5.40
N LEU A 62 -7.06 12.04 -5.39
CA LEU A 62 -8.12 11.26 -4.76
C LEU A 62 -8.36 9.91 -5.45
N GLU A 63 -8.19 9.83 -6.77
CA GLU A 63 -8.24 8.57 -7.50
C GLU A 63 -7.07 7.64 -7.11
N LEU A 64 -5.86 8.20 -7.03
CA LEU A 64 -4.65 7.46 -6.65
C LEU A 64 -4.76 6.94 -5.21
N THR A 65 -5.19 7.76 -4.25
CA THR A 65 -5.33 7.34 -2.85
C THR A 65 -6.47 6.33 -2.66
N SER A 66 -7.55 6.44 -3.45
CA SER A 66 -8.62 5.43 -3.49
C SER A 66 -8.08 4.08 -3.96
N SER A 67 -7.31 4.06 -5.06
CA SER A 67 -6.66 2.85 -5.56
C SER A 67 -5.70 2.25 -4.53
N PHE A 68 -4.92 3.09 -3.84
CA PHE A 68 -4.00 2.65 -2.79
C PHE A 68 -4.73 1.98 -1.61
N LYS A 69 -5.86 2.55 -1.18
CA LYS A 69 -6.72 1.97 -0.14
C LYS A 69 -7.27 0.59 -0.53
N GLN A 70 -7.71 0.42 -1.78
CA GLN A 70 -8.20 -0.87 -2.27
C GLN A 70 -7.09 -1.94 -2.22
N LEU A 71 -5.87 -1.59 -2.66
CA LEU A 71 -4.72 -2.49 -2.60
C LEU A 71 -4.27 -2.82 -1.16
N SER A 72 -4.53 -1.92 -0.20
CA SER A 72 -4.25 -2.16 1.23
C SER A 72 -5.03 -3.35 1.78
N ALA A 73 -6.31 -3.50 1.39
CA ALA A 73 -7.13 -4.64 1.80
C ALA A 73 -6.54 -5.97 1.29
N THR A 74 -6.09 -5.97 0.04
CA THR A 74 -5.42 -7.12 -0.60
C THR A 74 -4.07 -7.43 0.07
N ARG A 75 -3.28 -6.40 0.37
CA ARG A 75 -2.01 -6.53 1.11
C ARG A 75 -2.21 -7.11 2.50
N ASN A 76 -3.24 -6.69 3.22
CA ASN A 76 -3.57 -7.23 4.54
C ASN A 76 -4.03 -8.69 4.44
N LYS A 77 -4.82 -9.05 3.43
CA LYS A 77 -5.24 -10.44 3.18
C LYS A 77 -4.05 -11.38 3.05
N TYR A 78 -3.00 -11.00 2.32
CA TYR A 78 -1.84 -11.86 2.08
C TYR A 78 -0.70 -11.74 3.12
N ASN A 79 -0.58 -10.60 3.84
CA ASN A 79 0.42 -10.47 4.91
C ASN A 79 0.06 -11.21 6.20
N HIS A 80 -1.23 -11.45 6.43
CA HIS A 80 -1.69 -12.22 7.59
C HIS A 80 -1.78 -13.73 7.32
N CYS A 81 -1.23 -14.20 6.18
CA CYS A 81 -1.02 -15.63 5.92
C CYS A 81 0.27 -16.09 6.62
N ILE A 82 0.17 -17.05 7.54
CA ILE A 82 1.33 -17.71 8.14
C ILE A 82 1.91 -18.67 7.09
N TYR A 83 3.15 -18.44 6.67
CA TYR A 83 3.90 -19.34 5.79
C TYR A 83 4.73 -20.30 6.64
N ALA A 84 4.34 -21.58 6.70
CA ALA A 84 5.14 -22.63 7.32
C ALA A 84 5.98 -23.32 6.25
N PHE A 85 7.30 -23.39 6.47
CA PHE A 85 8.23 -24.18 5.64
C PHE A 85 8.53 -25.49 6.38
N ASP A 86 8.39 -26.62 5.69
CA ASP A 86 8.75 -27.94 6.20
C ASP A 86 10.29 -28.13 6.10
N PRO A 87 11.02 -28.45 7.19
CA PRO A 87 12.47 -28.64 7.16
C PRO A 87 12.92 -29.84 6.30
N ASP A 88 12.03 -30.79 5.98
CA ASP A 88 12.40 -32.09 5.41
C ASP A 88 12.29 -32.18 3.87
N GLY A 89 12.16 -31.06 3.15
CA GLY A 89 12.32 -31.03 1.69
C GLY A 89 11.21 -31.71 0.87
N GLY A 90 10.07 -32.04 1.47
CA GLY A 90 8.86 -32.46 0.75
C GLY A 90 8.11 -31.28 0.11
N ASN A 91 7.37 -31.53 -0.98
CA ASN A 91 6.55 -30.55 -1.71
C ASN A 91 5.94 -29.49 -0.76
N PRO A 92 6.15 -28.18 -1.01
CA PRO A 92 5.78 -27.13 -0.06
C PRO A 92 4.27 -27.18 0.23
N ARG A 93 3.91 -27.64 1.43
CA ARG A 93 2.53 -27.58 1.95
C ARG A 93 2.39 -26.32 2.78
N THR A 94 1.30 -25.59 2.58
CA THR A 94 1.01 -24.35 3.31
C THR A 94 -0.19 -24.55 4.21
N ILE A 95 -0.02 -24.29 5.50
CA ILE A 95 -1.11 -24.37 6.48
C ILE A 95 -1.72 -22.98 6.60
N LEU A 96 -2.90 -22.79 6.01
CA LEU A 96 -3.67 -21.56 6.13
C LEU A 96 -4.35 -21.52 7.51
N MET A 97 -3.69 -20.87 8.46
CA MET A 97 -4.14 -20.71 9.84
C MET A 97 -4.99 -19.44 9.98
N ARG A 98 -6.30 -19.54 9.70
CA ARG A 98 -7.26 -18.51 10.14
C ARG A 98 -7.85 -18.96 11.48
N ILE A 99 -7.44 -18.33 12.58
CA ILE A 99 -8.23 -18.40 13.83
C ILE A 99 -9.46 -17.53 13.60
N SER A 100 -10.60 -18.16 13.32
CA SER A 100 -11.90 -17.47 13.31
C SER A 100 -12.63 -17.78 14.61
N ASP A 101 -12.70 -16.79 15.49
CA ASP A 101 -13.54 -16.84 16.68
C ASP A 101 -15.02 -16.72 16.25
N ARG A 102 -15.81 -17.76 16.52
CA ARG A 102 -17.27 -17.78 16.37
C ARG A 102 -17.86 -18.18 17.71
N LYS A 103 -19.06 -17.69 18.01
CA LYS A 103 -19.84 -17.89 19.26
C LYS A 103 -19.96 -19.34 19.78
N THR A 104 -19.58 -20.36 19.01
CA THR A 104 -19.72 -21.78 19.37
C THR A 104 -18.44 -22.62 19.21
N GLY A 105 -17.25 -22.02 19.07
CA GLY A 105 -15.98 -22.74 19.19
C GLY A 105 -14.83 -22.22 18.32
N ILE A 106 -13.60 -22.55 18.74
CA ILE A 106 -12.35 -22.26 18.05
C ILE A 106 -12.02 -23.44 17.12
N LYS A 107 -12.06 -23.23 15.80
CA LYS A 107 -11.59 -24.23 14.82
C LYS A 107 -10.15 -23.92 14.40
N PHE A 108 -9.29 -24.94 14.48
CA PHE A 108 -7.93 -24.92 13.93
C PHE A 108 -7.95 -25.26 12.42
N GLY A 109 -7.17 -24.52 11.63
CA GLY A 109 -6.69 -24.90 10.30
C GLY A 109 -7.75 -25.08 9.21
N ALA A 110 -7.88 -24.10 8.32
CA ALA A 110 -8.50 -24.32 7.02
C ALA A 110 -7.38 -24.47 5.99
N GLU A 111 -6.63 -25.57 6.05
CA GLU A 111 -5.51 -25.89 5.15
C GLU A 111 -5.89 -25.61 3.68
N SER A 112 -5.35 -24.53 3.12
CA SER A 112 -5.45 -24.23 1.70
C SER A 112 -4.04 -24.32 1.17
N ALA A 113 -3.77 -25.34 0.36
CA ALA A 113 -2.51 -25.43 -0.38
C ALA A 113 -2.28 -24.12 -1.14
N ILE A 114 -1.04 -23.62 -1.19
CA ILE A 114 -0.67 -22.61 -2.18
C ILE A 114 -0.87 -23.26 -3.54
N ASN A 115 -2.04 -23.03 -4.10
CA ASN A 115 -2.36 -23.39 -5.46
C ASN A 115 -1.79 -22.31 -6.39
N GLN A 116 -1.69 -22.67 -7.67
CA GLN A 116 -1.25 -21.76 -8.72
C GLN A 116 -2.05 -20.45 -8.71
N GLU A 117 -3.35 -20.49 -8.39
CA GLU A 117 -4.22 -19.32 -8.26
C GLU A 117 -3.76 -18.34 -7.16
N THR A 118 -3.25 -18.85 -6.03
CA THR A 118 -2.75 -18.00 -4.93
C THR A 118 -1.47 -17.28 -5.36
N VAL A 119 -0.57 -17.98 -6.05
CA VAL A 119 0.66 -17.39 -6.60
C VAL A 119 0.31 -16.30 -7.62
N GLU A 120 -0.62 -16.58 -8.53
CA GLU A 120 -1.11 -15.63 -9.52
C GLU A 120 -1.77 -14.41 -8.88
N ALA A 121 -2.55 -14.60 -7.82
CA ALA A 121 -3.21 -13.50 -7.11
C ALA A 121 -2.18 -12.60 -6.38
N VAL A 122 -1.14 -13.18 -5.79
CA VAL A 122 -0.04 -12.41 -5.18
C VAL A 122 0.74 -11.64 -6.27
N GLN A 123 1.06 -12.29 -7.38
CA GLN A 123 1.78 -11.66 -8.49
C GLN A 123 0.96 -10.52 -9.11
N SER A 124 -0.34 -10.73 -9.32
CA SER A 124 -1.27 -9.70 -9.77
C SER A 124 -1.29 -8.50 -8.82
N SER A 125 -1.31 -8.76 -7.51
CA SER A 125 -1.27 -7.69 -6.51
C SER A 125 0.05 -6.91 -6.52
N ILE A 126 1.18 -7.60 -6.69
CA ILE A 126 2.50 -6.95 -6.84
C ILE A 126 2.50 -6.05 -8.08
N ASN A 127 2.01 -6.56 -9.22
CA ASN A 127 1.94 -5.80 -10.47
C ASN A 127 1.04 -4.56 -10.33
N GLN A 128 -0.09 -4.69 -9.64
CA GLN A 128 -0.99 -3.55 -9.36
C GLN A 128 -0.33 -2.49 -8.48
N ILE A 129 0.42 -2.89 -7.43
CA ILE A 129 1.16 -1.94 -6.60
C ILE A 129 2.28 -1.26 -7.41
N SER A 130 3.02 -2.00 -8.23
CA SER A 130 4.05 -1.42 -9.11
C SER A 130 3.49 -0.45 -10.15
N ALA A 131 2.31 -0.76 -10.71
CA ALA A 131 1.61 0.13 -11.62
C ALA A 131 1.13 1.40 -10.89
N LEU A 132 0.59 1.25 -9.68
CA LEU A 132 0.22 2.39 -8.84
C LEU A 132 1.43 3.28 -8.50
N ASN A 133 2.56 2.67 -8.16
CA ASN A 133 3.82 3.38 -7.91
C ASN A 133 4.23 4.24 -9.10
N THR A 134 4.19 3.67 -10.30
CA THR A 134 4.51 4.38 -11.55
C THR A 134 3.53 5.54 -11.81
N ARG A 135 2.23 5.34 -11.55
CA ARG A 135 1.21 6.39 -11.69
C ARG A 135 1.43 7.52 -10.68
N ILE A 136 1.77 7.19 -9.43
CA ILE A 136 2.08 8.20 -8.41
C ILE A 136 3.30 9.03 -8.84
N TRP A 137 4.38 8.40 -9.30
CA TRP A 137 5.54 9.12 -9.83
C TRP A 137 5.18 10.06 -10.97
N ALA A 138 4.41 9.59 -11.95
CA ALA A 138 3.96 10.42 -13.05
C ALA A 138 3.13 11.63 -12.57
N GLN A 139 2.29 11.45 -11.55
CA GLN A 139 1.54 12.54 -10.94
C GLN A 139 2.43 13.54 -10.20
N LEU A 140 3.41 13.05 -9.43
CA LEU A 140 4.34 13.91 -8.69
C LEU A 140 5.15 14.81 -9.64
N ILE A 141 5.62 14.25 -10.75
CA ILE A 141 6.34 15.00 -11.79
C ILE A 141 5.42 15.99 -12.50
N SER A 142 4.22 15.57 -12.90
CA SER A 142 3.26 16.44 -13.61
C SER A 142 2.75 17.60 -12.75
N SER A 143 2.70 17.39 -11.43
CA SER A 143 2.29 18.40 -10.44
C SER A 143 3.45 19.34 -10.04
N GLY A 144 4.68 19.03 -10.46
CA GLY A 144 5.89 19.78 -10.08
C GLY A 144 6.34 19.56 -8.63
N PHE A 145 5.80 18.55 -7.94
CA PHE A 145 6.19 18.22 -6.55
C PHE A 145 7.55 17.52 -6.47
N VAL A 146 7.94 16.88 -7.57
CA VAL A 146 9.25 16.25 -7.72
C VAL A 146 9.80 16.59 -9.09
N ARG A 147 11.11 16.80 -9.17
CA ARG A 147 11.78 17.03 -10.45
C ARG A 147 11.94 15.72 -11.21
N ALA A 148 11.92 15.78 -12.54
CA ALA A 148 11.92 14.58 -13.40
C ALA A 148 13.22 13.74 -13.32
N ASP A 149 14.29 14.30 -12.76
CA ASP A 149 15.61 13.69 -12.56
C ASP A 149 15.74 12.91 -11.24
N GLU A 150 14.76 12.98 -10.34
CA GLU A 150 14.75 12.29 -9.04
C GLU A 150 14.09 10.89 -9.07
N ARG A 151 13.81 10.33 -10.26
CA ARG A 151 13.13 9.04 -10.44
C ARG A 151 14.06 7.82 -10.42
#